data_AF-A0A9P3EUD8-F1
#
_entry.id   AF-A0A9P3EUD8-F1
#
_cell.length_a   1.000
_cell.length_b   1.000
_cell.length_c   1.000
_cell.angle_alpha   90.00
_cell.angle_beta   90.00
_cell.angle_gamma   90.00
#
_symmetry.space_group_name_H-M   'P 1'
#
loop_
_entity.id
_entity.type
_entity.pdbx_description
1 polymer ?
#
loop_
_entity_poly.entity_id
_entity_poly.type
_entity_poly.pdbx_seq_one_letter_code
_entity_poly.pdbx_strand_id
1 'polypeptide(L)'
;MPEDADPMRETAVKLRRSYSELYAQSALAGVESCLDEYEHMRAAFSADMDLSQAPQSPLHSGLPLPVEPVLALALLATYEYVQRSNIAKMRARANQALTTAMDLSLHTASTGSSEYSDALRRAWWMVMFVVYQSSILTASPPIITVDDPRITTHFPEFRGCREPWPLLVKSQKAFINSCCISRELARESVESQHASLRDQIQQLYTFICEVAAEADRFRCVTNYSGAEADASRNLWAMSRALIHTHLSSPNPRLSDIGLEADGKASGTARALRPSRSPRELPHLACCTLQGFYTISMLLSKVRRALCSGDLSSCYYLLDRPTPATDVQDTERLIEELQQSLNALSASIRADAVFEGLAAAAREVEDTLSATID
;
A
#
# COMPACT_ATOMS: atom_id res chain seq x y z
N MET A 1 25.06 -6.10 -5.60
CA MET A 1 25.38 -5.16 -4.50
C MET A 1 25.09 -3.73 -4.96
N PRO A 2 25.08 -2.70 -4.10
CA PRO A 2 24.72 -1.32 -4.49
C PRO A 2 25.50 -0.78 -5.71
N GLU A 3 26.65 -1.38 -6.01
CA GLU A 3 27.55 -1.03 -7.13
C GLU A 3 27.55 -2.08 -8.27
N ASP A 4 26.57 -2.99 -8.33
CA ASP A 4 26.49 -3.99 -9.39
C ASP A 4 26.07 -3.36 -10.72
N ALA A 5 26.90 -3.52 -11.76
CA ALA A 5 26.65 -2.95 -13.08
C ALA A 5 25.42 -3.55 -13.79
N ASP A 6 25.00 -4.76 -13.41
CA ASP A 6 23.74 -5.35 -13.87
C ASP A 6 22.93 -5.90 -12.67
N PRO A 7 22.20 -5.03 -11.95
CA PRO A 7 21.50 -5.42 -10.74
C PRO A 7 20.34 -6.39 -11.02
N MET A 8 19.84 -6.47 -12.26
CA MET A 8 18.72 -7.33 -12.65
C MET A 8 19.17 -8.70 -13.15
N ARG A 9 20.49 -8.96 -13.23
CA ARG A 9 21.04 -10.27 -13.59
C ARG A 9 20.58 -11.33 -12.59
N GLU A 10 20.21 -12.50 -13.09
CA GLU A 10 19.62 -13.58 -12.27
C GLU A 10 20.48 -13.94 -11.05
N THR A 11 21.80 -14.04 -11.19
CA THR A 11 22.64 -14.37 -10.02
C THR A 11 22.76 -13.20 -9.04
N ALA A 12 22.67 -11.95 -9.48
CA ALA A 12 22.63 -10.79 -8.60
C ALA A 12 21.31 -10.74 -7.81
N VAL A 13 20.20 -11.17 -8.42
CA VAL A 13 18.90 -11.35 -7.75
C VAL A 13 18.97 -12.49 -6.71
N LYS A 14 19.51 -13.67 -7.10
CA LYS A 14 19.68 -14.82 -6.17
C LYS A 14 20.58 -14.47 -4.98
N LEU A 15 21.68 -13.75 -5.23
CA LEU A 15 22.55 -13.27 -4.16
C LEU A 15 21.83 -12.25 -3.25
N ARG A 16 21.15 -11.27 -3.87
CA ARG A 16 20.13 -10.37 -3.28
C ARG A 16 19.35 -11.04 -2.15
N ARG A 17 18.72 -12.13 -2.56
CA ARG A 17 17.82 -12.97 -1.77
C ARG A 17 18.51 -13.72 -0.64
N SER A 18 19.64 -14.36 -0.92
CA SER A 18 20.36 -15.11 0.11
C SER A 18 20.80 -14.20 1.25
N TYR A 19 21.26 -12.99 0.94
CA TYR A 19 21.60 -12.00 1.97
C TYR A 19 20.37 -11.46 2.69
N SER A 20 19.27 -11.16 1.98
CA SER A 20 18.06 -10.66 2.64
C SER A 20 17.46 -11.71 3.59
N GLU A 21 17.52 -12.99 3.26
CA GLU A 21 17.10 -14.08 4.14
C GLU A 21 17.98 -14.19 5.38
N LEU A 22 19.31 -14.11 5.21
CA LEU A 22 20.24 -14.09 6.34
C LEU A 22 19.96 -12.90 7.28
N TYR A 23 19.82 -11.70 6.73
CA TYR A 23 19.53 -10.50 7.52
C TYR A 23 18.17 -10.57 8.21
N ALA A 24 17.15 -11.13 7.56
CA ALA A 24 15.84 -11.30 8.16
C ALA A 24 15.89 -12.29 9.35
N GLN A 25 16.62 -13.40 9.21
CA GLN A 25 16.80 -14.37 10.30
C GLN A 25 17.58 -13.76 11.48
N SER A 26 18.66 -13.03 11.20
CA SER A 26 19.43 -12.33 12.24
C SER A 26 18.62 -11.23 12.93
N ALA A 27 17.87 -10.42 12.16
CA ALA A 27 17.01 -9.38 12.72
C ALA A 27 15.91 -9.98 13.59
N LEU A 28 15.34 -11.12 13.19
CA LEU A 28 14.32 -11.82 13.97
C LEU A 28 14.86 -12.28 15.33
N ALA A 29 16.01 -12.96 15.34
CA ALA A 29 16.65 -13.38 16.59
C ALA A 29 17.03 -12.17 17.46
N GLY A 30 17.47 -11.08 16.84
CA GLY A 30 17.77 -9.82 17.53
C GLY A 30 16.54 -9.19 18.19
N VAL A 31 15.37 -9.19 17.54
CA VAL A 31 14.12 -8.67 18.10
C VAL A 31 13.77 -9.39 19.40
N GLU A 32 13.87 -10.72 19.44
CA GLU A 32 13.55 -11.50 20.64
C GLU A 32 14.49 -11.11 21.80
N SER A 33 15.80 -11.04 21.54
CA SER A 33 16.79 -10.61 22.54
C SER A 33 16.55 -9.18 23.03
N CYS A 34 16.25 -8.23 22.14
CA CYS A 34 16.00 -6.84 22.50
C CYS A 34 14.72 -6.68 23.34
N LEU A 35 13.67 -7.46 23.03
CA LEU A 35 12.43 -7.42 23.80
C LEU A 35 12.62 -7.99 25.21
N ASP A 36 13.37 -9.11 25.33
CA ASP A 36 13.73 -9.66 26.64
C ASP A 36 14.53 -8.64 27.46
N GLU A 37 15.57 -8.02 26.87
CA GLU A 37 16.36 -6.97 27.54
C GLU A 37 15.50 -5.77 27.97
N TYR A 38 14.54 -5.36 27.14
CA TYR A 38 13.58 -4.30 27.47
C TYR A 38 12.68 -4.68 28.64
N GLU A 39 12.15 -5.90 28.69
CA GLU A 39 11.34 -6.35 29.82
C GLU A 39 12.13 -6.30 31.14
N HIS A 40 13.39 -6.70 31.11
CA HIS A 40 14.30 -6.61 32.27
C HIS A 40 14.54 -5.14 32.68
N MET A 41 14.79 -4.24 31.72
CA MET A 41 14.93 -2.80 32.02
C MET A 41 13.65 -2.20 32.58
N ARG A 42 12.49 -2.53 32.03
CA ARG A 42 11.18 -2.04 32.50
C ARG A 42 10.87 -2.50 33.92
N ALA A 43 11.24 -3.74 34.26
CA ALA A 43 11.11 -4.24 35.62
C ALA A 43 12.01 -3.50 36.62
N ALA A 44 13.18 -3.01 36.18
CA ALA A 44 14.15 -2.30 37.02
C ALA A 44 13.84 -0.81 37.20
N PHE A 45 13.29 -0.12 36.19
CA PHE A 45 13.19 1.34 36.14
C PHE A 45 11.78 1.93 36.31
N SER A 46 10.82 1.17 36.89
CA SER A 46 9.38 1.49 36.95
C SER A 46 8.67 1.33 35.60
N ALA A 47 7.35 1.09 35.65
CA ALA A 47 6.51 0.84 34.48
C ALA A 47 6.42 2.04 33.51
N ASP A 48 6.76 3.24 34.00
CA ASP A 48 6.74 4.51 33.25
C ASP A 48 8.18 4.94 32.90
N MET A 49 8.87 4.09 32.13
CA MET A 49 10.23 4.38 31.67
C MET A 49 10.20 5.54 30.68
N ASP A 50 10.85 6.66 31.03
CA ASP A 50 11.05 7.77 30.10
C ASP A 50 12.05 7.36 29.02
N LEU A 51 11.59 7.24 27.77
CA LEU A 51 12.42 6.92 26.60
C LEU A 51 13.55 7.93 26.38
N SER A 52 13.47 9.13 26.95
CA SER A 52 14.56 10.11 26.92
C SER A 52 15.81 9.64 27.68
N GLN A 53 15.65 8.74 28.66
CA GLN A 53 16.73 8.19 29.48
C GLN A 53 17.24 6.84 28.96
N ALA A 54 16.59 6.30 27.93
CA ALA A 54 17.00 5.02 27.35
C ALA A 54 18.34 5.16 26.61
N PRO A 55 19.14 4.09 26.52
CA PRO A 55 20.34 4.07 25.69
C PRO A 55 20.00 4.46 24.25
N GLN A 56 20.93 5.13 23.57
CA GLN A 56 20.78 5.46 22.15
C GLN A 56 21.03 4.23 21.28
N SER A 57 20.26 4.14 20.20
CA SER A 57 20.47 3.16 19.15
C SER A 57 21.78 3.42 18.40
N PRO A 58 22.57 2.38 18.08
CA PRO A 58 23.70 2.50 17.15
C PRO A 58 23.27 2.85 15.71
N LEU A 59 22.00 2.69 15.35
CA LEU A 59 21.48 3.03 14.01
C LEU A 59 21.39 4.54 13.79
N HIS A 60 20.99 5.28 14.83
CA HIS A 60 20.83 6.74 14.75
C HIS A 60 20.83 7.36 16.14
N SER A 61 21.61 8.44 16.34
CA SER A 61 21.72 9.13 17.63
C SER A 61 20.40 9.70 18.15
N GLY A 62 19.48 10.03 17.25
CA GLY A 62 18.12 10.48 17.57
C GLY A 62 17.09 9.36 17.78
N LEU A 63 17.50 8.11 17.93
CA LEU A 63 16.60 6.96 18.13
C LEU A 63 16.90 6.25 19.47
N PRO A 64 15.94 6.16 20.39
CA PRO A 64 16.09 5.34 21.59
C PRO A 64 16.17 3.84 21.24
N LEU A 65 17.09 3.11 21.89
CA LEU A 65 17.33 1.68 21.69
C LEU A 65 16.06 0.81 21.82
N PRO A 66 15.13 1.05 22.79
CA PRO A 66 13.90 0.26 22.90
C PRO A 66 12.98 0.31 21.66
N VAL A 67 13.17 1.28 20.76
CA VAL A 67 12.34 1.44 19.55
C VAL A 67 12.86 0.58 18.39
N GLU A 68 14.11 0.10 18.44
CA GLU A 68 14.68 -0.77 17.41
C GLU A 68 13.84 -2.02 17.10
N PRO A 69 13.35 -2.81 18.08
CA PRO A 69 12.53 -3.98 17.77
C PRO A 69 11.23 -3.61 17.04
N VAL A 70 10.65 -2.43 17.31
CA VAL A 70 9.46 -1.93 16.59
C VAL A 70 9.77 -1.72 15.10
N LEU A 71 10.87 -1.03 14.81
CA LEU A 71 11.30 -0.76 13.44
C LEU A 71 11.72 -2.04 12.71
N ALA A 72 12.43 -2.94 13.40
CA ALA A 72 12.81 -4.25 12.86
C ALA A 72 11.58 -5.09 12.51
N LEU A 73 10.56 -5.13 13.37
CA LEU A 73 9.30 -5.83 13.10
C LEU A 73 8.54 -5.22 11.91
N ALA A 74 8.50 -3.89 11.78
CA ALA A 74 7.88 -3.23 10.64
C ALA A 74 8.60 -3.58 9.31
N LEU A 75 9.93 -3.60 9.30
CA LEU A 75 10.73 -4.01 8.15
C LEU A 75 10.58 -5.51 7.83
N LEU A 76 10.58 -6.37 8.86
CA LEU A 76 10.34 -7.80 8.72
C LEU A 76 8.95 -8.08 8.15
N ALA A 77 7.92 -7.34 8.54
CA ALA A 77 6.61 -7.44 7.93
C ALA A 77 6.68 -7.15 6.42
N THR A 78 7.33 -6.06 6.00
CA THR A 78 7.54 -5.75 4.58
C THR A 78 8.31 -6.87 3.86
N TYR A 79 9.35 -7.43 4.48
CA TYR A 79 10.11 -8.55 3.94
C TYR A 79 9.26 -9.81 3.74
N GLU A 80 8.46 -10.20 4.74
CA GLU A 80 7.58 -11.38 4.65
C GLU A 80 6.59 -11.26 3.50
N TYR A 81 6.10 -10.06 3.22
CA TYR A 81 5.25 -9.83 2.06
C TYR A 81 6.04 -9.82 0.74
N VAL A 82 7.01 -8.92 0.59
CA VAL A 82 7.66 -8.64 -0.69
C VAL A 82 8.56 -9.78 -1.16
N GLN A 83 9.27 -10.43 -0.23
CA GLN A 83 10.27 -11.43 -0.56
C GLN A 83 9.76 -12.86 -0.41
N ARG A 84 8.85 -13.10 0.55
CA ARG A 84 8.36 -14.46 0.88
C ARG A 84 6.91 -14.70 0.45
N SER A 85 6.18 -13.68 0.02
CA SER A 85 4.73 -13.72 -0.25
C SER A 85 3.91 -14.33 0.89
N ASN A 86 4.36 -14.17 2.13
CA ASN A 86 3.72 -14.75 3.30
C ASN A 86 2.89 -13.69 4.03
N ILE A 87 1.65 -13.51 3.56
CA ILE A 87 0.72 -12.50 4.10
C ILE A 87 0.38 -12.78 5.57
N ALA A 88 0.26 -14.05 5.97
CA ALA A 88 -0.03 -14.43 7.35
C ALA A 88 1.11 -14.01 8.30
N LYS A 89 2.36 -14.30 7.93
CA LYS A 89 3.53 -13.84 8.70
C LYS A 89 3.66 -12.33 8.69
N MET A 90 3.46 -11.69 7.54
CA MET A 90 3.45 -10.22 7.44
C MET A 90 2.48 -9.60 8.45
N ARG A 91 1.22 -10.08 8.50
CA ARG A 91 0.22 -9.58 9.46
C ARG A 91 0.59 -9.88 10.90
N ALA A 92 1.12 -11.05 11.21
CA ALA A 92 1.60 -11.38 12.55
C ALA A 92 2.71 -10.42 13.01
N ARG A 93 3.68 -10.12 12.14
CA ARG A 93 4.76 -9.15 12.42
C ARG A 93 4.24 -7.73 12.56
N ALA A 94 3.33 -7.30 11.69
CA ALA A 94 2.72 -5.98 11.78
C ALA A 94 1.97 -5.77 13.10
N ASN A 95 1.22 -6.78 13.53
CA ASN A 95 0.49 -6.75 14.80
C ASN A 95 1.44 -6.80 16.01
N GLN A 96 2.52 -7.58 15.93
CA GLN A 96 3.56 -7.60 16.96
C GLN A 96 4.21 -6.20 17.08
N ALA A 97 4.56 -5.57 15.95
CA ALA A 97 5.11 -4.21 15.94
C ALA A 97 4.14 -3.20 16.58
N LEU A 98 2.84 -3.33 16.29
CA LEU A 98 1.80 -2.48 16.89
C LEU A 98 1.73 -2.65 18.41
N THR A 99 1.67 -3.89 18.90
CA THR A 99 1.63 -4.16 20.34
C THR A 99 2.86 -3.59 21.03
N THR A 100 4.06 -3.88 20.52
CA THR A 100 5.32 -3.34 21.07
C THR A 100 5.35 -1.80 21.04
N ALA A 101 4.87 -1.17 19.96
CA ALA A 101 4.80 0.29 19.87
C ALA A 101 3.80 0.89 20.88
N MET A 102 2.69 0.21 21.14
CA MET A 102 1.71 0.61 22.15
C MET A 102 2.28 0.47 23.57
N ASP A 103 3.01 -0.61 23.84
CA ASP A 103 3.68 -0.84 25.13
C ASP A 103 4.76 0.20 25.44
N LEU A 104 5.37 0.77 24.40
CA LEU A 104 6.29 1.91 24.47
C LEU A 104 5.59 3.27 24.42
N SER A 105 4.25 3.29 24.45
CA SER A 105 3.43 4.51 24.39
C SER A 105 3.68 5.41 23.18
N LEU A 106 4.14 4.86 22.05
CA LEU A 106 4.43 5.65 20.84
C LEU A 106 3.19 6.32 20.23
N HIS A 107 1.99 5.83 20.56
CA HIS A 107 0.68 6.38 20.18
C HIS A 107 0.30 7.66 20.95
N THR A 108 1.03 7.98 22.03
CA THR A 108 0.90 9.22 22.80
C THR A 108 2.18 10.05 22.82
N ALA A 109 3.09 9.81 21.86
CA ALA A 109 4.36 10.52 21.78
C ALA A 109 4.12 12.03 21.68
N SER A 110 4.45 12.73 22.78
CA SER A 110 4.08 14.13 22.98
C SER A 110 4.77 15.08 22.00
N THR A 111 4.16 16.25 21.82
CA THR A 111 4.74 17.45 21.18
C THR A 111 5.84 18.11 22.01
N GLY A 112 6.21 17.56 23.17
CA GLY A 112 7.32 18.04 23.97
C GLY A 112 8.62 18.02 23.17
N SER A 113 9.46 19.03 23.38
CA SER A 113 10.78 19.21 22.73
C SER A 113 11.83 18.20 23.21
N SER A 114 11.46 16.93 23.36
CA SER A 114 12.43 15.85 23.54
C SER A 114 13.19 15.68 22.21
N GLU A 115 14.50 15.50 22.29
CA GLU A 115 15.40 15.32 21.14
C GLU A 115 14.96 14.16 20.22
N TYR A 116 14.17 13.22 20.76
CA TYR A 116 13.72 12.01 20.07
C TYR A 116 12.28 12.07 19.54
N SER A 117 11.52 13.14 19.83
CA SER A 117 10.07 13.21 19.52
C SER A 117 9.76 12.92 18.04
N ASP A 118 10.59 13.40 17.12
CA ASP A 118 10.38 13.15 15.69
C ASP A 118 10.58 11.69 15.29
N ALA A 119 11.62 11.03 15.81
CA ALA A 119 11.89 9.63 15.52
C ALA A 119 10.78 8.72 16.04
N LEU A 120 10.25 9.01 17.24
CA LEU A 120 9.13 8.28 17.83
C LEU A 120 7.85 8.45 17.00
N ARG A 121 7.54 9.68 16.57
CA ARG A 121 6.40 9.95 15.66
C ARG A 121 6.54 9.15 14.36
N ARG A 122 7.72 9.17 13.73
CA ARG A 122 7.97 8.41 12.50
C ARG A 122 7.82 6.90 12.71
N ALA A 123 8.36 6.36 13.81
CA ALA A 123 8.22 4.94 14.14
C ALA A 123 6.73 4.54 14.28
N TRP A 124 5.95 5.34 15.02
CA TRP A 124 4.50 5.11 15.18
C TRP A 124 3.76 5.09 13.84
N TRP A 125 3.95 6.11 13.00
CA TRP A 125 3.23 6.23 11.74
C TRP A 125 3.68 5.20 10.69
N MET A 126 4.94 4.76 10.73
CA MET A 126 5.41 3.61 9.95
C MET A 126 4.72 2.31 10.36
N VAL A 127 4.55 2.06 11.67
CA VAL A 127 3.81 0.89 12.17
C VAL A 127 2.35 0.95 11.72
N MET A 128 1.69 2.10 11.88
CA MET A 128 0.31 2.29 11.42
C MET A 128 0.16 2.02 9.91
N PHE A 129 1.10 2.51 9.10
CA PHE A 129 1.12 2.23 7.67
C PHE A 129 1.16 0.72 7.38
N VAL A 130 2.07 -0.01 8.03
CA VAL A 130 2.22 -1.47 7.81
C VAL A 130 1.00 -2.25 8.32
N VAL A 131 0.38 -1.84 9.43
CA VAL A 131 -0.86 -2.44 9.94
C VAL A 131 -2.01 -2.26 8.94
N TYR A 132 -2.17 -1.06 8.40
CA TYR A 132 -3.15 -0.77 7.35
C TYR A 132 -2.86 -1.59 6.10
N GLN A 133 -1.60 -1.68 5.69
CA GLN A 133 -1.19 -2.49 4.54
C GLN A 133 -1.53 -3.99 4.73
N SER A 134 -1.30 -4.54 5.93
CA SER A 134 -1.67 -5.93 6.23
C SER A 134 -3.18 -6.16 6.18
N SER A 135 -3.97 -5.14 6.50
CA SER A 135 -5.44 -5.17 6.55
C SER A 135 -6.01 -5.14 5.14
N ILE A 136 -5.44 -4.29 4.29
CA ILE A 136 -5.68 -4.27 2.84
C ILE A 136 -5.41 -5.65 2.23
N LEU A 137 -4.23 -6.21 2.49
CA LEU A 137 -3.78 -7.49 1.94
C LEU A 137 -4.63 -8.70 2.35
N THR A 138 -5.17 -8.67 3.56
CA THR A 138 -6.02 -9.75 4.07
C THR A 138 -7.51 -9.48 3.88
N ALA A 139 -7.85 -8.36 3.24
CA ALA A 139 -9.21 -7.83 3.15
C ALA A 139 -9.93 -7.91 4.52
N SER A 140 -9.25 -7.52 5.59
CA SER A 140 -9.78 -7.54 6.96
C SER A 140 -9.64 -6.17 7.61
N PRO A 141 -10.50 -5.80 8.59
CA PRO A 141 -10.33 -4.53 9.30
C PRO A 141 -8.97 -4.44 10.03
N PRO A 142 -8.39 -3.25 10.14
CA PRO A 142 -7.23 -3.04 11.00
C PRO A 142 -7.62 -3.18 12.48
N ILE A 143 -6.66 -3.61 13.30
CA ILE A 143 -6.87 -3.77 14.76
C ILE A 143 -7.17 -2.42 15.43
N ILE A 144 -6.49 -1.38 14.97
CA ILE A 144 -6.69 0.00 15.42
C ILE A 144 -6.87 0.90 14.20
N THR A 145 -7.78 1.86 14.30
CA THR A 145 -7.99 2.85 13.25
C THR A 145 -7.24 4.13 13.59
N VAL A 146 -6.86 4.90 12.57
CA VAL A 146 -6.21 6.19 12.75
C VAL A 146 -7.07 7.22 13.49
N ASP A 147 -8.39 7.04 13.49
CA ASP A 147 -9.34 7.89 14.19
C ASP A 147 -9.56 7.46 15.65
N ASP A 148 -8.79 6.47 16.13
CA ASP A 148 -8.88 6.03 17.51
C ASP A 148 -8.50 7.18 18.46
N PRO A 149 -9.38 7.56 19.40
CA PRO A 149 -9.17 8.73 20.26
C PRO A 149 -7.98 8.60 21.20
N ARG A 150 -7.44 7.38 21.39
CA ARG A 150 -6.22 7.15 22.18
C ARG A 150 -4.97 7.62 21.45
N ILE A 151 -5.03 7.74 20.12
CA ILE A 151 -3.89 8.20 19.31
C ILE A 151 -3.83 9.72 19.38
N THR A 152 -2.80 10.23 20.06
CA THR A 152 -2.53 11.68 20.17
C THR A 152 -1.24 12.09 19.45
N THR A 153 -0.47 11.12 18.97
CA THR A 153 0.76 11.33 18.20
C THR A 153 0.49 12.11 16.91
N HIS A 154 1.08 13.29 16.78
CA HIS A 154 0.97 14.11 15.57
C HIS A 154 1.71 13.50 14.37
N PHE A 155 1.28 13.88 13.16
CA PHE A 155 2.00 13.51 11.93
C PHE A 155 3.44 14.06 11.91
N PRO A 156 4.42 13.29 11.40
CA PRO A 156 5.79 13.75 11.21
C PRO A 156 5.88 14.86 10.17
N GLU A 157 6.94 15.67 10.30
CA GLU A 157 7.23 16.75 9.37
C GLU A 157 8.47 16.44 8.55
N PHE A 158 8.41 16.68 7.25
CA PHE A 158 9.56 16.59 6.35
C PHE A 158 9.99 18.00 5.97
N ARG A 159 11.04 18.52 6.63
CA ARG A 159 11.56 19.89 6.39
C ARG A 159 10.45 20.98 6.41
N GLY A 160 9.54 20.89 7.38
CA GLY A 160 8.39 21.79 7.51
C GLY A 160 7.18 21.45 6.63
N CYS A 161 7.26 20.40 5.80
CA CYS A 161 6.11 19.86 5.07
C CYS A 161 5.39 18.81 5.92
N ARG A 162 4.14 19.10 6.30
CA ARG A 162 3.25 18.20 7.06
C ARG A 162 2.38 17.31 6.18
N GLU A 163 2.30 17.61 4.89
CA GLU A 163 1.34 17.01 3.95
C GLU A 163 1.56 15.53 3.58
N PRO A 164 2.77 14.93 3.55
CA PRO A 164 2.96 13.59 2.99
C PRO A 164 2.22 12.48 3.76
N TRP A 165 2.24 12.54 5.09
CA TRP A 165 1.62 11.52 5.95
C TRP A 165 0.09 11.57 5.97
N PRO A 166 -0.57 12.74 6.16
CA PRO A 166 -2.01 12.85 6.03
C PRO A 166 -2.51 12.34 4.68
N LEU A 167 -1.82 12.67 3.58
CA LEU A 167 -2.19 12.20 2.26
C LEU A 167 -2.11 10.67 2.17
N LEU A 168 -1.02 10.07 2.63
CA LEU A 168 -0.84 8.62 2.62
C LEU A 168 -1.91 7.90 3.43
N VAL A 169 -2.23 8.40 4.63
CA VAL A 169 -3.27 7.83 5.49
C VAL A 169 -4.65 7.93 4.83
N LYS A 170 -4.98 9.08 4.21
CA LYS A 170 -6.23 9.23 3.45
C LYS A 170 -6.29 8.23 2.28
N SER A 171 -5.19 8.03 1.57
CA SER A 171 -5.11 7.03 0.50
C SER A 171 -5.33 5.61 1.02
N GLN A 172 -4.72 5.22 2.15
CA GLN A 172 -4.95 3.90 2.74
C GLN A 172 -6.39 3.71 3.23
N LYS A 173 -7.02 4.77 3.76
CA LYS A 173 -8.45 4.76 4.13
C LYS A 173 -9.35 4.55 2.92
N ALA A 174 -9.10 5.27 1.82
CA ALA A 174 -9.84 5.07 0.57
C ALA A 174 -9.73 3.62 0.10
N PHE A 175 -8.53 3.04 0.17
CA PHE A 175 -8.29 1.66 -0.22
C PHE A 175 -9.05 0.66 0.66
N ILE A 176 -8.99 0.81 1.99
CA ILE A 176 -9.73 -0.06 2.92
C ILE A 176 -11.24 0.02 2.68
N ASN A 177 -11.78 1.22 2.45
CA ASN A 177 -13.19 1.40 2.13
C ASN A 177 -13.56 0.67 0.83
N SER A 178 -12.70 0.72 -0.19
CA SER A 178 -12.86 -0.08 -1.42
C SER A 178 -12.90 -1.58 -1.11
N CYS A 179 -11.98 -2.10 -0.30
CA CYS A 179 -11.99 -3.53 0.09
C CYS A 179 -13.28 -3.91 0.83
N CYS A 180 -13.80 -3.04 1.70
CA CYS A 180 -15.05 -3.27 2.40
C CYS A 180 -16.22 -3.42 1.42
N ILE A 181 -16.36 -2.47 0.48
CA ILE A 181 -17.37 -2.51 -0.58
C ILE A 181 -17.22 -3.77 -1.44
N SER A 182 -15.99 -4.14 -1.84
CA SER A 182 -15.74 -5.37 -2.61
C SER A 182 -16.22 -6.63 -1.89
N ARG A 183 -16.06 -6.72 -0.56
CA ARG A 183 -16.56 -7.87 0.22
C ARG A 183 -18.08 -7.86 0.33
N GLU A 184 -18.71 -6.69 0.43
CA GLU A 184 -20.16 -6.57 0.42
C GLU A 184 -20.73 -6.99 -0.93
N LEU A 185 -20.09 -6.60 -2.03
CA LEU A 185 -20.45 -7.02 -3.40
C LEU A 185 -20.37 -8.54 -3.59
N ALA A 186 -19.35 -9.18 -3.01
CA ALA A 186 -19.12 -10.62 -3.10
C ALA A 186 -20.13 -11.45 -2.28
N ARG A 187 -20.68 -10.87 -1.20
CA ARG A 187 -21.76 -11.48 -0.43
C ARG A 187 -23.07 -11.24 -1.19
N GLU A 188 -23.52 -12.21 -1.99
CA GLU A 188 -24.79 -12.15 -2.71
C GLU A 188 -25.93 -11.70 -1.78
N SER A 189 -26.43 -10.46 -1.94
CA SER A 189 -27.30 -9.84 -0.94
C SER A 189 -28.61 -9.27 -1.50
N VAL A 190 -29.57 -9.15 -0.57
CA VAL A 190 -30.97 -8.71 -0.75
C VAL A 190 -31.04 -7.29 -1.33
N GLU A 191 -32.01 -7.03 -2.21
CA GLU A 191 -32.27 -5.75 -2.89
C GLU A 191 -32.19 -4.50 -1.99
N SER A 192 -32.59 -4.60 -0.71
CA SER A 192 -32.52 -3.50 0.26
C SER A 192 -31.11 -3.01 0.57
N GLN A 193 -30.08 -3.84 0.33
CA GLN A 193 -28.67 -3.46 0.52
C GLN A 193 -28.09 -2.71 -0.70
N HIS A 194 -28.74 -2.80 -1.87
CA HIS A 194 -28.21 -2.27 -3.13
C HIS A 194 -28.26 -0.73 -3.18
N ALA A 195 -29.30 -0.12 -2.60
CA ALA A 195 -29.39 1.34 -2.45
C ALA A 195 -28.29 1.88 -1.52
N SER A 196 -28.08 1.23 -0.38
CA SER A 196 -26.99 1.59 0.55
C SER A 196 -25.62 1.41 -0.10
N LEU A 197 -25.43 0.34 -0.89
CA LEU A 197 -24.17 0.08 -1.58
C LEU A 197 -23.87 1.11 -2.67
N ARG A 198 -24.88 1.54 -3.44
CA ARG A 198 -24.73 2.66 -4.39
C ARG A 198 -24.25 3.91 -3.68
N ASP A 199 -24.87 4.27 -2.57
CA ASP A 199 -24.49 5.46 -1.81
C ASP A 199 -23.06 5.35 -1.27
N GLN A 200 -22.67 4.17 -0.77
CA GLN A 200 -21.30 3.90 -0.34
C GLN A 200 -20.29 4.03 -1.49
N ILE A 201 -20.59 3.47 -2.66
CA ILE A 201 -19.75 3.59 -3.87
C ILE A 201 -19.59 5.06 -4.27
N GLN A 202 -20.68 5.82 -4.29
CA GLN A 202 -20.65 7.24 -4.64
C GLN A 202 -19.85 8.07 -3.63
N GLN A 203 -20.04 7.82 -2.33
CA GLN A 203 -19.28 8.48 -1.26
C GLN A 203 -17.79 8.17 -1.39
N LEU A 204 -17.44 6.90 -1.64
CA LEU A 204 -16.05 6.50 -1.85
C LEU A 204 -15.46 7.19 -3.10
N TYR A 205 -16.19 7.24 -4.21
CA TYR A 205 -15.73 7.92 -5.43
C TYR A 205 -15.46 9.40 -5.18
N THR A 206 -16.39 10.11 -4.52
CA THR A 206 -16.19 11.52 -4.14
C THR A 206 -14.95 11.68 -3.25
N PHE A 207 -14.78 10.81 -2.25
CA PHE A 207 -13.60 10.83 -1.38
C PHE A 207 -12.29 10.59 -2.16
N ILE A 208 -12.26 9.62 -3.08
CA ILE A 208 -11.10 9.35 -3.94
C ILE A 208 -10.77 10.58 -4.80
N CYS A 209 -11.77 11.23 -5.39
CA CYS A 209 -11.57 12.45 -6.19
C CYS A 209 -10.99 13.60 -5.34
N GLU A 210 -11.47 13.78 -4.11
CA GLU A 210 -10.95 14.80 -3.19
C GLU A 210 -9.48 14.54 -2.84
N VAL A 211 -9.15 13.29 -2.48
CA VAL A 211 -7.79 12.89 -2.13
C VAL A 211 -6.86 12.97 -3.35
N ALA A 212 -7.34 12.63 -4.55
CA ALA A 212 -6.60 12.80 -5.81
C ALA A 212 -6.28 14.28 -6.08
N ALA A 213 -7.26 15.17 -5.91
CA ALA A 213 -7.07 16.61 -6.08
C ALA A 213 -6.07 17.18 -5.05
N GLU A 214 -6.06 16.67 -3.81
CA GLU A 214 -5.04 17.00 -2.81
C GLU A 214 -3.65 16.51 -3.22
N ALA A 215 -3.54 15.28 -3.75
CA ALA A 215 -2.30 14.71 -4.24
C ALA A 215 -1.72 15.47 -5.45
N ASP A 216 -2.57 16.01 -6.33
CA ASP A 216 -2.15 16.83 -7.48
C ASP A 216 -1.69 18.23 -7.07
N ARG A 217 -2.20 18.75 -5.94
CA ARG A 217 -1.75 20.04 -5.37
C ARG A 217 -0.44 19.91 -4.61
N PHE A 218 -0.08 18.70 -4.19
CA PHE A 218 1.16 18.45 -3.47
C PHE A 218 2.36 18.78 -4.37
N ARG A 219 3.04 19.88 -4.05
CA ARG A 219 4.20 20.39 -4.78
C ARG A 219 5.52 20.08 -4.09
N CYS A 220 5.53 19.17 -3.10
CA CYS A 220 6.68 19.01 -2.23
C CYS A 220 7.95 18.65 -3.03
N VAL A 221 8.79 19.67 -3.18
CA VAL A 221 10.24 19.59 -3.13
C VAL A 221 10.83 18.78 -4.32
N THR A 222 10.44 19.14 -5.54
CA THR A 222 11.09 18.63 -6.77
C THR A 222 12.57 19.04 -6.87
N ASN A 223 12.98 20.07 -6.11
CA ASN A 223 14.31 20.69 -6.27
C ASN A 223 15.30 20.41 -5.12
N TYR A 224 14.94 19.59 -4.13
CA TYR A 224 15.86 19.32 -3.03
C TYR A 224 16.33 17.86 -3.03
N SER A 225 17.54 17.67 -2.50
CA SER A 225 18.21 16.39 -2.35
C SER A 225 18.31 15.97 -0.88
N GLY A 226 18.59 14.69 -0.68
CA GLY A 226 18.82 14.05 0.62
C GLY A 226 17.64 13.21 1.10
N ALA A 227 17.90 12.40 2.14
CA ALA A 227 16.99 11.36 2.63
C ALA A 227 15.58 11.89 2.98
N GLU A 228 15.46 13.09 3.55
CA GLU A 228 14.17 13.72 3.87
C GLU A 228 13.34 14.05 2.62
N ALA A 229 14.00 14.56 1.57
CA ALA A 229 13.33 14.88 0.31
C ALA A 229 12.91 13.58 -0.40
N ASP A 230 13.77 12.57 -0.39
CA ASP A 230 13.48 11.24 -0.94
C ASP A 230 12.33 10.56 -0.20
N ALA A 231 12.32 10.60 1.13
CA ALA A 231 11.24 10.06 1.94
C ALA A 231 9.90 10.75 1.63
N SER A 232 9.87 12.09 1.56
CA SER A 232 8.67 12.83 1.18
C SER A 232 8.19 12.49 -0.23
N ARG A 233 9.10 12.37 -1.20
CA ARG A 233 8.76 11.99 -2.59
C ARG A 233 8.21 10.57 -2.64
N ASN A 234 8.82 9.65 -1.91
CA ASN A 234 8.38 8.26 -1.84
C ASN A 234 6.99 8.14 -1.22
N LEU A 235 6.70 8.83 -0.10
CA LEU A 235 5.37 8.82 0.53
C LEU A 235 4.29 9.39 -0.40
N TRP A 236 4.60 10.47 -1.13
CA TRP A 236 3.68 11.01 -2.14
C TRP A 236 3.45 10.03 -3.30
N ALA A 237 4.52 9.41 -3.83
CA ALA A 237 4.40 8.42 -4.89
C ALA A 237 3.57 7.21 -4.44
N MET A 238 3.76 6.72 -3.21
CA MET A 238 2.93 5.66 -2.61
C MET A 238 1.47 6.11 -2.50
N SER A 239 1.22 7.33 -2.03
CA SER A 239 -0.13 7.88 -1.89
C SER A 239 -0.85 7.94 -3.23
N ARG A 240 -0.17 8.42 -4.27
CA ARG A 240 -0.68 8.46 -5.64
C ARG A 240 -0.97 7.08 -6.19
N ALA A 241 -0.05 6.15 -5.99
CA ALA A 241 -0.23 4.80 -6.50
C ALA A 241 -1.41 4.09 -5.82
N LEU A 242 -1.63 4.30 -4.52
CA LEU A 242 -2.83 3.83 -3.81
C LEU A 242 -4.12 4.47 -4.35
N ILE A 243 -4.12 5.78 -4.65
CA ILE A 243 -5.29 6.47 -5.21
C ILE A 243 -5.59 5.99 -6.63
N HIS A 244 -4.56 5.88 -7.47
CA HIS A 244 -4.71 5.60 -8.89
C HIS A 244 -4.81 4.11 -9.21
N THR A 245 -4.52 3.19 -8.28
CA THR A 245 -4.92 1.78 -8.44
C THR A 245 -6.43 1.62 -8.57
N HIS A 246 -7.22 2.62 -8.16
CA HIS A 246 -8.68 2.67 -8.30
C HIS A 246 -9.16 3.33 -9.60
N LEU A 247 -8.29 4.02 -10.33
CA LEU A 247 -8.60 4.70 -11.58
C LEU A 247 -7.85 3.96 -12.69
N SER A 248 -8.42 2.87 -13.20
CA SER A 248 -7.93 2.05 -14.33
C SER A 248 -6.93 2.82 -15.18
N SER A 249 -5.62 2.61 -14.96
CA SER A 249 -4.57 3.46 -15.53
C SER A 249 -4.69 3.56 -17.05
N PRO A 250 -4.90 4.78 -17.62
CA PRO A 250 -4.64 5.02 -19.01
C PRO A 250 -3.64 6.17 -19.10
N ASN A 251 -2.43 6.00 -18.56
CA ASN A 251 -1.33 6.80 -19.09
C ASN A 251 0.05 6.16 -18.91
N PRO A 252 0.63 5.57 -19.96
CA PRO A 252 2.01 5.09 -19.97
C PRO A 252 3.07 6.22 -19.98
N ARG A 253 2.68 7.49 -19.73
CA ARG A 253 3.57 8.66 -19.73
C ARG A 253 4.05 9.10 -18.34
N LEU A 254 3.65 8.41 -17.26
CA LEU A 254 4.17 8.74 -15.91
C LEU A 254 5.66 8.36 -15.72
N SER A 255 6.31 7.81 -16.74
CA SER A 255 7.75 7.58 -16.80
C SER A 255 8.59 8.79 -17.22
N ASP A 256 7.97 9.91 -17.64
CA ASP A 256 8.69 11.08 -18.15
C ASP A 256 8.99 12.16 -17.09
N ILE A 257 8.72 11.91 -15.80
CA ILE A 257 9.41 12.67 -14.74
C ILE A 257 10.79 12.03 -14.55
N GLY A 258 11.60 12.15 -15.60
CA GLY A 258 13.01 11.88 -15.54
C GLY A 258 13.65 12.84 -14.54
N LEU A 259 14.47 12.27 -13.65
CA LEU A 259 15.63 12.96 -13.14
C LEU A 259 16.48 13.33 -14.36
N GLU A 260 16.23 14.50 -14.96
CA GLU A 260 17.09 15.04 -16.02
C GLU A 260 18.46 15.35 -15.41
N ALA A 261 19.36 14.38 -15.54
CA ALA A 261 20.78 14.66 -15.57
C ALA A 261 21.07 15.32 -16.91
N ASP A 262 21.48 16.58 -16.82
CA ASP A 262 21.92 17.48 -17.88
C ASP A 262 22.80 16.78 -18.95
N GLY A 263 22.46 16.91 -20.24
CA GLY A 263 23.36 16.46 -21.31
C GLY A 263 22.76 16.16 -22.70
N LYS A 264 22.57 17.22 -23.50
CA LYS A 264 22.59 17.28 -24.99
C LYS A 264 21.67 16.35 -25.81
N ALA A 265 20.72 17.01 -26.48
CA ALA A 265 19.90 16.48 -27.57
C ALA A 265 20.70 15.94 -28.77
N SER A 266 20.25 14.81 -29.32
CA SER A 266 20.21 14.56 -30.77
C SER A 266 19.23 13.43 -31.07
N GLY A 267 18.26 13.70 -31.95
CA GLY A 267 17.16 12.80 -32.27
C GLY A 267 17.58 11.54 -33.02
N THR A 268 16.89 10.44 -32.71
CA THR A 268 16.48 9.39 -33.64
C THR A 268 15.46 8.51 -32.90
N ALA A 269 14.30 8.30 -33.53
CA ALA A 269 13.21 7.50 -32.98
C ALA A 269 13.67 6.07 -32.70
N ARG A 270 13.78 5.70 -31.42
CA ARG A 270 14.14 4.34 -30.98
C ARG A 270 12.88 3.66 -30.45
N ALA A 271 12.51 2.58 -31.15
CA ALA A 271 11.42 1.69 -30.79
C ALA A 271 11.40 1.35 -29.29
N LEU A 272 10.22 1.50 -28.68
CA LEU A 272 9.91 1.19 -27.28
C LEU A 272 10.29 -0.25 -26.97
N ARG A 273 11.43 -0.44 -26.30
CA ARG A 273 11.72 -1.69 -25.60
C ARG A 273 10.85 -1.73 -24.33
N PRO A 274 10.26 -2.87 -23.95
CA PRO A 274 9.58 -2.99 -22.68
C PRO A 274 10.59 -2.71 -21.56
N SER A 275 10.31 -1.70 -20.74
CA SER A 275 11.17 -1.38 -19.60
C SER A 275 11.22 -2.59 -18.67
N ARG A 276 12.44 -3.07 -18.36
CA ARG A 276 12.71 -4.11 -17.36
C ARG A 276 12.73 -3.56 -15.93
N SER A 277 12.39 -2.28 -15.73
CA SER A 277 12.25 -1.69 -14.41
C SER A 277 10.86 -1.98 -13.85
N PRO A 278 10.72 -2.47 -12.61
CA PRO A 278 9.41 -2.60 -11.98
C PRO A 278 8.68 -1.24 -12.00
N ARG A 279 7.39 -1.27 -12.36
CA ARG A 279 6.60 -0.04 -12.56
C ARG A 279 5.99 0.45 -11.26
N GLU A 280 5.76 -0.46 -10.33
CA GLU A 280 5.27 -0.17 -8.99
C GLU A 280 6.25 -0.69 -7.92
N LEU A 281 6.25 -0.05 -6.75
CA LEU A 281 6.94 -0.62 -5.60
C LEU A 281 6.20 -1.93 -5.24
N PRO A 282 6.88 -3.06 -5.02
CA PRO A 282 6.26 -4.38 -4.78
C PRO A 282 5.11 -4.40 -3.76
N HIS A 283 5.15 -3.47 -2.79
CA HIS A 283 4.14 -3.36 -1.75
C HIS A 283 2.75 -2.97 -2.28
N LEU A 284 2.64 -2.36 -3.45
CA LEU A 284 1.39 -1.90 -4.07
C LEU A 284 0.77 -2.91 -5.03
N ALA A 285 1.48 -3.98 -5.40
CA ALA A 285 0.92 -4.99 -6.30
C ALA A 285 -0.31 -5.71 -5.72
N CYS A 286 -0.48 -5.69 -4.39
CA CYS A 286 -1.73 -6.15 -3.80
C CYS A 286 -2.93 -5.29 -4.17
N CYS A 287 -2.72 -4.00 -4.37
CA CYS A 287 -3.77 -3.06 -4.70
C CYS A 287 -4.31 -3.35 -6.11
N THR A 288 -3.40 -3.59 -7.06
CA THR A 288 -3.76 -4.02 -8.43
C THR A 288 -4.43 -5.40 -8.44
N LEU A 289 -3.93 -6.36 -7.64
CA LEU A 289 -4.54 -7.70 -7.51
C LEU A 289 -5.97 -7.63 -6.94
N GLN A 290 -6.20 -6.89 -5.86
CA GLN A 290 -7.53 -6.75 -5.26
C GLN A 290 -8.51 -6.06 -6.21
N GLY A 291 -8.04 -5.04 -6.96
CA GLY A 291 -8.81 -4.43 -8.05
C GLY A 291 -9.18 -5.46 -9.11
N PHE A 292 -8.23 -6.28 -9.55
CA PHE A 292 -8.44 -7.30 -10.58
C PHE A 292 -9.55 -8.30 -10.18
N TYR A 293 -9.45 -8.91 -8.99
CA TYR A 293 -10.47 -9.86 -8.54
C TYR A 293 -11.83 -9.20 -8.34
N THR A 294 -11.88 -7.97 -7.83
CA THR A 294 -13.14 -7.22 -7.67
C THR A 294 -13.82 -7.02 -9.03
N ILE A 295 -13.08 -6.56 -10.04
CA ILE A 295 -13.63 -6.32 -11.38
C ILE A 295 -14.03 -7.64 -12.05
N SER A 296 -13.27 -8.73 -11.86
CA SER A 296 -13.61 -10.06 -12.38
C SER A 296 -14.92 -10.60 -11.78
N MET A 297 -15.12 -10.43 -10.46
CA MET A 297 -16.37 -10.77 -9.80
C MET A 297 -17.55 -9.93 -10.31
N LEU A 298 -17.36 -8.63 -10.47
CA LEU A 298 -18.37 -7.73 -11.01
C LEU A 298 -18.75 -8.11 -12.45
N LEU A 299 -17.76 -8.36 -13.31
CA LEU A 299 -17.99 -8.79 -14.69
C LEU A 299 -18.80 -10.08 -14.74
N SER A 300 -18.44 -11.07 -13.91
CA SER A 300 -19.17 -12.33 -13.81
C SER A 300 -20.61 -12.14 -13.31
N LYS A 301 -20.84 -11.19 -12.39
CA LYS A 301 -22.18 -10.86 -11.87
C LYS A 301 -23.04 -10.17 -12.92
N VAL A 302 -22.50 -9.17 -13.61
CA VAL A 302 -23.19 -8.41 -14.66
C VAL A 302 -23.53 -9.30 -15.86
N ARG A 303 -22.59 -10.15 -16.30
CA ARG A 303 -22.86 -11.15 -17.35
C ARG A 303 -23.98 -12.12 -16.96
N ARG A 304 -23.98 -12.63 -15.70
CA ARG A 304 -25.06 -13.49 -15.20
C ARG A 304 -26.42 -12.80 -15.24
N ALA A 305 -26.50 -11.53 -14.82
CA ALA A 305 -27.72 -10.73 -14.85
C ALA A 305 -28.24 -10.51 -16.28
N LEU A 306 -27.33 -10.24 -17.22
CA LEU A 306 -27.68 -10.09 -18.64
C LEU A 306 -28.21 -11.41 -19.23
N CYS A 307 -27.57 -12.54 -18.94
CA CYS A 307 -28.00 -13.85 -19.40
C CYS A 307 -29.34 -14.32 -18.78
N SER A 308 -29.60 -13.96 -17.52
CA SER A 308 -30.86 -14.32 -16.83
C SER A 308 -32.02 -13.37 -17.14
N GLY A 309 -31.73 -12.19 -17.70
CA GLY A 309 -32.71 -11.13 -17.92
C GLY A 309 -33.09 -10.35 -16.65
N ASP A 310 -32.47 -10.62 -15.51
CA ASP A 310 -32.69 -9.92 -14.24
C ASP A 310 -31.70 -8.76 -14.07
N LEU A 311 -31.88 -7.72 -14.89
CA LEU A 311 -31.02 -6.53 -14.86
C LEU A 311 -31.20 -5.68 -13.58
N SER A 312 -32.36 -5.80 -12.91
CA SER A 312 -32.62 -5.15 -11.61
C SER A 312 -31.54 -5.45 -10.59
N SER A 313 -31.00 -6.67 -10.61
CA SER A 313 -29.90 -7.12 -9.74
C SER A 313 -28.58 -6.38 -9.93
N CYS A 314 -28.43 -5.58 -10.99
CA CYS A 314 -27.23 -4.79 -11.30
C CYS A 314 -27.51 -3.29 -11.42
N TYR A 315 -28.76 -2.84 -11.22
CA TYR A 315 -29.12 -1.43 -11.40
C TYR A 315 -28.29 -0.48 -10.55
N TYR A 316 -27.89 -0.86 -9.34
CA TYR A 316 -27.04 -0.04 -8.47
C TYR A 316 -25.64 0.28 -9.05
N LEU A 317 -25.17 -0.48 -10.04
CA LEU A 317 -23.91 -0.25 -10.76
C LEU A 317 -24.09 0.70 -11.96
N LEU A 318 -25.32 0.87 -12.45
CA LEU A 318 -25.62 1.68 -13.63
C LEU A 318 -25.96 3.11 -13.23
N ASP A 319 -25.60 4.08 -14.08
CA ASP A 319 -25.99 5.47 -13.90
C ASP A 319 -27.39 5.71 -14.46
N ARG A 320 -28.39 5.82 -13.57
CA ARG A 320 -29.81 6.08 -13.89
C ARG A 320 -30.41 5.12 -14.93
N PRO A 321 -30.45 3.80 -14.65
CA PRO A 321 -30.97 2.84 -15.62
C PRO A 321 -32.44 3.11 -15.95
N THR A 322 -32.79 3.03 -17.23
CA THR A 322 -34.18 3.05 -17.70
C THR A 322 -34.49 1.75 -18.44
N PRO A 323 -35.74 1.26 -18.44
CA PRO A 323 -36.09 0.02 -19.15
C PRO A 323 -35.85 0.07 -20.67
N ALA A 324 -35.59 1.25 -21.23
CA ALA A 324 -35.28 1.44 -22.65
C ALA A 324 -33.77 1.38 -22.94
N THR A 325 -32.92 1.61 -21.94
CA THR A 325 -31.45 1.70 -22.09
C THR A 325 -30.70 0.67 -21.26
N ASP A 326 -31.35 -0.02 -20.32
CA ASP A 326 -30.70 -0.89 -19.34
C ASP A 326 -29.86 -2.01 -19.95
N VAL A 327 -30.30 -2.64 -21.03
CA VAL A 327 -29.51 -3.62 -21.79
C VAL A 327 -28.25 -2.97 -22.35
N GLN A 328 -28.38 -1.82 -23.03
CA GLN A 328 -27.25 -1.11 -23.64
C GLN A 328 -26.26 -0.59 -22.58
N ASP A 329 -26.78 -0.06 -21.48
CA ASP A 329 -25.97 0.43 -20.36
C ASP A 329 -25.22 -0.73 -19.67
N THR A 330 -25.84 -1.91 -19.62
CA THR A 330 -25.24 -3.15 -19.10
C THR A 330 -24.13 -3.67 -20.02
N GLU A 331 -24.37 -3.71 -21.33
CA GLU A 331 -23.37 -4.10 -22.33
C GLU A 331 -22.15 -3.16 -22.29
N ARG A 332 -22.39 -1.85 -22.20
CA ARG A 332 -21.33 -0.86 -22.03
C ARG A 332 -20.54 -1.09 -20.73
N LEU A 333 -21.22 -1.38 -19.62
CA LEU A 333 -20.54 -1.69 -18.36
C LEU A 333 -19.65 -2.94 -18.50
N ILE A 334 -20.11 -3.97 -19.21
CA ILE A 334 -19.30 -5.17 -19.49
C ILE A 334 -18.00 -4.80 -20.24
N GLU A 335 -18.10 -3.96 -21.27
CA GLU A 335 -16.93 -3.49 -22.04
C GLU A 335 -15.94 -2.71 -21.15
N GLU A 336 -16.43 -1.79 -20.33
CA GLU A 336 -15.61 -0.99 -19.41
C GLU A 336 -14.90 -1.86 -18.35
N LEU A 337 -15.59 -2.89 -17.82
CA LEU A 337 -15.00 -3.85 -16.87
C LEU A 337 -13.95 -4.74 -17.54
N GLN A 338 -14.19 -5.22 -18.76
CA GLN A 338 -13.20 -5.99 -19.53
C GLN A 338 -11.95 -5.17 -19.85
N GLN A 339 -12.12 -3.91 -20.26
CA GLN A 339 -11.00 -3.02 -20.53
C GLN A 339 -10.17 -2.77 -19.26
N SER A 340 -10.84 -2.60 -18.13
CA SER A 340 -10.17 -2.44 -16.82
C SER A 340 -9.40 -3.70 -16.40
N LEU A 341 -9.97 -4.90 -16.60
CA LEU A 341 -9.27 -6.17 -16.33
C LEU A 341 -8.01 -6.34 -17.18
N ASN A 342 -8.09 -6.01 -18.47
CA ASN A 342 -6.94 -6.07 -19.37
C ASN A 342 -5.84 -5.09 -18.94
N ALA A 343 -6.20 -3.87 -18.54
CA ALA A 343 -5.24 -2.88 -18.04
C ALA A 343 -4.56 -3.34 -16.73
N LEU A 344 -5.34 -3.88 -15.77
CA LEU A 344 -4.81 -4.39 -14.51
C LEU A 344 -3.91 -5.61 -14.70
N SER A 345 -4.31 -6.56 -15.55
CA SER A 345 -3.49 -7.72 -15.90
C SER A 345 -2.15 -7.31 -16.52
N ALA A 346 -2.16 -6.34 -17.44
CA ALA A 346 -0.94 -5.80 -18.03
C ALA A 346 -0.03 -5.12 -16.98
N SER A 347 -0.61 -4.43 -15.99
CA SER A 347 0.14 -3.84 -14.87
C SER A 347 0.80 -4.93 -14.02
N ILE A 348 0.03 -5.92 -13.57
CA ILE A 348 0.51 -7.03 -12.73
C ILE A 348 1.62 -7.81 -13.43
N ARG A 349 1.49 -8.04 -14.76
CA ARG A 349 2.54 -8.69 -15.57
C ARG A 349 3.84 -7.89 -15.58
N ALA A 350 3.78 -6.56 -15.61
CA ALA A 350 4.98 -5.72 -15.60
C ALA A 350 5.76 -5.87 -14.28
N ASP A 351 5.08 -6.20 -13.18
CA ASP A 351 5.67 -6.39 -11.85
C ASP A 351 6.06 -7.85 -11.54
N ALA A 352 5.86 -8.78 -12.48
CA ALA A 352 6.27 -10.19 -12.36
C ALA A 352 7.79 -10.39 -12.25
N VAL A 353 8.59 -9.31 -12.37
CA VAL A 353 10.01 -9.28 -12.01
C VAL A 353 10.24 -9.68 -10.54
N PHE A 354 9.26 -9.43 -9.66
CA PHE A 354 9.27 -9.94 -8.30
C PHE A 354 8.66 -11.34 -8.27
N GLU A 355 9.47 -12.35 -7.91
CA GLU A 355 9.03 -13.76 -7.89
C GLU A 355 7.80 -13.98 -7.01
N GLY A 356 7.69 -13.22 -5.91
CA GLY A 356 6.52 -13.24 -5.03
C GLY A 356 5.21 -12.84 -5.71
N LEU A 357 5.29 -12.08 -6.80
CA LEU A 357 4.17 -11.64 -7.63
C LEU A 357 4.06 -12.42 -8.94
N ALA A 358 5.11 -13.13 -9.37
CA ALA A 358 5.09 -13.92 -10.60
C ALA A 358 4.07 -15.06 -10.57
N ALA A 359 3.83 -15.67 -9.40
CA ALA A 359 2.76 -16.65 -9.23
C ALA A 359 1.37 -16.02 -9.36
N ALA A 360 1.15 -14.87 -8.71
CA ALA A 360 -0.09 -14.13 -8.81
C ALA A 360 -0.36 -13.61 -10.24
N ALA A 361 0.69 -13.20 -10.97
CA ALA A 361 0.57 -12.78 -12.35
C ALA A 361 0.08 -13.90 -13.28
N ARG A 362 0.56 -15.14 -13.07
CA ARG A 362 0.07 -16.32 -13.82
C ARG A 362 -1.39 -16.63 -13.49
N GLU A 363 -1.74 -16.61 -12.20
CA GLU A 363 -3.12 -16.84 -11.76
C GLU A 363 -4.10 -15.81 -12.35
N VAL A 364 -3.68 -14.55 -12.41
CA VAL A 364 -4.42 -13.46 -13.05
C VAL A 364 -4.64 -13.70 -14.53
N GLU A 365 -3.63 -14.21 -15.26
CA GLU A 365 -3.76 -14.56 -16.67
C GLU A 365 -4.71 -15.72 -16.92
N ASP A 366 -4.63 -16.76 -16.09
CA ASP A 366 -5.53 -17.91 -16.14
C ASP A 366 -6.98 -17.48 -15.86
N THR A 367 -7.17 -16.64 -14.83
CA THR A 367 -8.47 -16.09 -14.46
C THR A 367 -9.03 -15.18 -15.56
N LEU A 368 -8.20 -14.31 -16.13
CA LEU A 368 -8.61 -13.40 -17.20
C LEU A 368 -9.09 -14.17 -18.43
N SER A 369 -8.34 -15.21 -18.83
CA SER A 369 -8.71 -16.07 -19.96
C SER A 369 -10.07 -16.74 -19.69
N ALA A 370 -10.24 -17.32 -18.50
CA ALA A 370 -11.51 -17.95 -18.10
C ALA A 370 -12.68 -16.97 -17.93
N THR A 371 -12.42 -15.68 -17.69
CA THR A 371 -13.47 -14.66 -17.48
C THR A 371 -13.85 -13.95 -18.77
N ILE A 372 -12.97 -13.87 -19.78
CA ILE A 372 -13.26 -13.16 -21.04
C ILE A 372 -13.89 -14.09 -22.07
N ASP A 373 -13.44 -15.34 -22.15
CA ASP A 373 -14.08 -16.42 -22.92
C ASP A 373 -15.51 -16.69 -22.43
#